data_AF-A0A484C347-F1
#
_entry.id   AF-A0A484C347-F1
#
_cell.length_a   1.000
_cell.length_b   1.000
_cell.length_c   1.000
_cell.angle_alpha   90.00
_cell.angle_beta   90.00
_cell.angle_gamma   90.00
#
_symmetry.space_group_name_H-M   'P 1'
#
loop_
_entity.id
_entity.type
_entity.pdbx_description
1 polymer ?
#
loop_
_entity_poly.entity_id
_entity_poly.type
_entity_poly.pdbx_seq_one_letter_code
_entity_poly.pdbx_strand_id
1 'polypeptide(L)'
;MVSGFGRVGEGRQPSTILQRLAMPYVDRLTCIESTQLKVSNRMFCAGYDTVAKDACQGDSGGPHVTRYRNTYFITGIVSWGEGCARKGKYGVYTQVSKYIAWIHDGIEKLMAKEKSGARAKRHSGAGIERLAL
;
A
#
# COMPACT_ATOMS: atom_id res chain seq x y z
N MET A 1 4.82 -7.37 6.12
CA MET A 1 5.46 -7.85 4.86
C MET A 1 5.15 -6.81 3.80
N VAL A 2 6.14 -6.50 2.97
CA VAL A 2 6.02 -5.55 1.84
C VAL A 2 6.45 -6.29 0.57
N SER A 3 5.90 -5.89 -0.57
CA SER A 3 6.30 -6.38 -1.88
C SER A 3 6.22 -5.28 -2.92
N GLY A 4 7.10 -5.33 -3.92
CA GLY A 4 7.12 -4.35 -5.00
C GLY A 4 8.25 -4.57 -6.00
N PHE A 5 8.30 -3.68 -6.98
CA PHE A 5 9.31 -3.66 -8.06
C PHE A 5 10.29 -2.49 -7.88
N GLY A 6 10.35 -1.91 -6.68
CA GLY A 6 11.28 -0.86 -6.34
C GLY A 6 12.73 -1.28 -6.49
N ARG A 7 13.62 -0.31 -6.26
CA ARG A 7 15.07 -0.51 -6.33
C ARG A 7 15.51 -1.57 -5.32
N VAL A 8 16.43 -2.44 -5.72
CA VAL A 8 17.02 -3.48 -4.84
C VAL A 8 18.10 -2.94 -3.87
N GLY A 9 18.06 -1.63 -3.61
CA GLY A 9 19.00 -0.91 -2.77
C GLY A 9 19.07 0.58 -3.16
N GLU A 10 19.57 1.41 -2.25
CA GLU A 10 19.68 2.85 -2.47
C GLU A 10 20.54 3.18 -3.69
N GLY A 11 19.99 3.99 -4.61
CA GLY A 11 20.67 4.36 -5.87
C GLY A 11 20.81 3.22 -6.90
N ARG A 12 20.39 1.99 -6.58
CA ARG A 12 20.46 0.83 -7.50
C ARG A 12 19.30 0.82 -8.49
N GLN A 13 19.32 -0.10 -9.45
CA GLN A 13 18.24 -0.21 -10.44
C GLN A 13 16.96 -0.83 -9.82
N PRO A 14 15.77 -0.46 -10.33
CA PRO A 14 14.52 -1.15 -10.04
C PRO A 14 14.60 -2.65 -10.37
N SER A 15 13.82 -3.47 -9.67
CA SER A 15 13.75 -4.88 -9.98
C SER A 15 12.77 -5.15 -11.11
N THR A 16 13.13 -6.02 -12.05
CA THR A 16 12.22 -6.55 -13.07
C THR A 16 11.37 -7.72 -12.56
N ILE A 17 11.67 -8.22 -11.35
CA ILE A 17 10.98 -9.34 -10.71
C ILE A 17 10.41 -8.84 -9.39
N LEU A 18 9.16 -9.21 -9.08
CA LEU A 18 8.52 -8.82 -7.83
C LEU A 18 9.35 -9.28 -6.63
N GLN A 19 9.79 -8.32 -5.82
CA GLN A 19 10.47 -8.60 -4.57
C GLN A 19 9.47 -8.64 -3.42
N ARG A 20 9.80 -9.37 -2.36
CA ARG A 20 9.04 -9.36 -1.11
C ARG A 20 9.94 -9.46 0.09
N LEU A 21 9.52 -8.84 1.18
CA LEU A 21 10.30 -8.77 2.41
C LEU A 21 9.39 -8.74 3.65
N ALA A 22 9.74 -9.54 4.66
CA ALA A 22 9.14 -9.44 5.98
C ALA A 22 9.82 -8.31 6.76
N MET A 23 9.01 -7.37 7.26
CA MET A 23 9.44 -6.24 8.09
C MET A 23 8.80 -6.37 9.46
N PRO A 24 9.58 -6.29 10.55
CA PRO A 24 9.02 -6.16 11.88
C PRO A 24 8.48 -4.74 12.09
N TYR A 25 7.46 -4.61 12.92
CA TYR A 25 7.02 -3.32 13.43
C TYR A 25 8.08 -2.75 14.37
N VAL A 26 8.24 -1.43 14.34
CA VAL A 26 9.15 -0.70 15.22
C VAL A 26 8.32 0.05 16.26
N ASP A 27 8.82 0.11 17.50
CA ASP A 27 8.18 0.89 18.55
C ASP A 27 8.02 2.37 18.16
N ARG A 28 6.96 2.99 18.65
CA ARG A 28 6.60 4.36 18.28
C ARG A 28 7.66 5.37 18.70
N LEU A 29 8.26 5.23 19.89
CA LEU A 29 9.27 6.15 20.39
C LEU A 29 10.56 5.99 19.59
N THR A 30 11.04 4.75 19.41
CA THR A 30 12.21 4.46 18.56
C THR A 30 12.03 5.01 17.14
N CYS A 31 10.83 4.85 16.56
CA CYS A 31 10.50 5.39 15.24
C CYS A 31 10.62 6.93 15.18
N ILE A 32 10.08 7.64 16.17
CA ILE A 32 10.16 9.11 16.23
C ILE A 32 11.61 9.56 16.42
N GLU A 33 12.33 8.94 17.36
CA GLU A 33 13.72 9.29 17.68
C GLU A 33 14.68 9.02 16.53
N SER A 34 14.34 8.09 15.63
CA SER A 34 15.16 7.76 14.47
C SER A 34 15.25 8.87 13.42
N THR A 35 14.39 9.89 13.46
CA THR A 35 14.26 10.89 12.39
C THR A 35 14.01 12.30 12.92
N GLN A 36 14.47 13.32 12.18
CA GLN A 36 14.09 14.72 12.44
C GLN A 36 12.74 15.09 11.80
N LEU A 37 12.22 14.24 10.91
CA LEU A 37 10.94 14.47 10.24
C LEU A 37 9.78 14.08 11.16
N LYS A 38 8.67 14.82 11.07
CA LYS A 38 7.50 14.57 11.90
C LYS A 38 6.81 13.26 11.49
N VAL A 39 6.90 12.24 12.35
CA VAL A 39 6.07 11.03 12.23
C VAL A 39 4.76 11.23 12.99
N SER A 40 3.64 11.35 12.27
CA SER A 40 2.31 11.57 12.87
C SER A 40 1.69 10.28 13.45
N ASN A 41 0.64 10.41 14.27
CA ASN A 41 -0.13 9.27 14.79
C ASN A 41 -0.97 8.53 13.72
N ARG A 42 -0.89 8.95 12.46
CA ARG A 42 -1.47 8.27 11.29
C ARG A 42 -0.44 7.46 10.51
N MET A 43 0.76 7.30 11.08
CA MET A 43 1.89 6.61 10.48
C MET A 43 2.49 5.61 11.49
N PHE A 44 3.24 4.64 10.99
CA PHE A 44 4.07 3.74 11.80
C PHE A 44 5.37 3.42 11.06
N CYS A 45 6.40 3.00 11.80
CA CYS A 45 7.64 2.50 11.22
C CYS A 45 7.68 0.98 11.17
N ALA A 46 8.32 0.44 10.14
CA ALA A 46 8.67 -0.96 10.06
C ALA A 46 10.02 -1.11 9.34
N GLY A 47 10.85 -2.05 9.80
CA GLY A 47 12.20 -2.24 9.27
C GLY A 47 13.17 -2.77 10.31
N TYR A 48 14.41 -2.94 9.91
CA TYR A 48 15.48 -3.43 10.77
C TYR A 48 16.47 -2.31 11.07
N ASP A 49 17.01 -2.28 12.29
CA ASP A 49 18.02 -1.29 12.69
C ASP A 49 19.37 -1.50 11.97
N THR A 50 19.81 -2.77 11.85
CA THR A 50 21.15 -3.13 11.36
C THR A 50 21.17 -4.05 10.15
N VAL A 51 20.03 -4.67 9.81
CA VAL A 51 19.95 -5.56 8.65
C VAL A 51 19.65 -4.72 7.40
N ALA A 52 20.46 -4.88 6.36
CA ALA A 52 20.33 -4.15 5.10
C ALA A 52 19.12 -4.62 4.25
N LYS A 53 17.91 -4.47 4.80
CA LYS A 53 16.63 -4.90 4.23
C LYS A 53 15.60 -3.81 4.45
N ASP A 54 15.16 -3.17 3.38
CA ASP A 54 14.18 -2.09 3.40
C ASP A 54 13.29 -2.11 2.15
N ALA A 55 12.11 -1.50 2.23
CA ALA A 55 11.40 -1.07 1.03
C ALA A 55 12.14 0.16 0.47
N CYS A 56 12.15 0.33 -0.85
CA CYS A 56 13.03 1.35 -1.45
C CYS A 56 12.30 2.16 -2.53
N GLN A 57 13.01 3.07 -3.20
CA GLN A 57 12.36 3.96 -4.17
C GLN A 57 11.70 3.13 -5.28
N GLY A 58 10.45 3.47 -5.59
CA GLY A 58 9.60 2.72 -6.51
C GLY A 58 8.60 1.77 -5.83
N ASP A 59 8.76 1.47 -4.53
CA ASP A 59 7.76 0.70 -3.77
C ASP A 59 6.63 1.57 -3.17
N SER A 60 6.75 2.90 -3.24
CA SER A 60 5.77 3.86 -2.71
C SER A 60 4.35 3.59 -3.22
N GLY A 61 3.37 3.64 -2.32
CA GLY A 61 1.98 3.27 -2.60
C GLY A 61 1.72 1.76 -2.52
N GLY A 62 2.77 0.93 -2.48
CA GLY A 62 2.68 -0.52 -2.33
C GLY A 62 2.15 -0.96 -0.95
N PRO A 63 1.70 -2.21 -0.83
CA PRO A 63 1.06 -2.70 0.37
C PRO A 63 2.06 -3.12 1.44
N HIS A 64 1.79 -2.75 2.70
CA HIS A 64 2.30 -3.48 3.86
C HIS A 64 1.17 -4.35 4.42
N VAL A 65 1.38 -5.67 4.42
CA VAL A 65 0.41 -6.67 4.89
C VAL A 65 0.89 -7.43 6.12
N THR A 66 -0.07 -7.82 6.96
CA THR A 66 0.15 -8.69 8.12
C THR A 66 -0.69 -9.95 7.98
N ARG A 67 -0.07 -11.11 8.14
CA ARG A 67 -0.76 -12.40 8.13
C ARG A 67 -1.36 -12.66 9.50
N TYR A 68 -2.66 -12.92 9.56
CA TYR A 68 -3.33 -13.45 10.74
C TYR A 68 -4.06 -14.74 10.35
N ARG A 69 -3.69 -15.86 10.97
CA ARG A 69 -4.10 -17.21 10.54
C ARG A 69 -3.77 -17.44 9.06
N ASN A 70 -4.76 -17.70 8.22
CA ASN A 70 -4.60 -17.96 6.78
C ASN A 70 -4.98 -16.76 5.90
N THR A 71 -5.09 -15.57 6.47
CA THR A 71 -5.51 -14.36 5.75
C THR A 71 -4.47 -13.26 5.89
N TYR A 72 -4.18 -12.57 4.79
CA TYR A 72 -3.35 -11.37 4.79
C TYR A 72 -4.24 -10.13 4.83
N PHE A 73 -3.99 -9.25 5.80
CA PHE A 73 -4.69 -8.00 5.96
C PHE A 73 -3.77 -6.84 5.60
N ILE A 74 -4.29 -5.87 4.87
CA ILE A 74 -3.57 -4.61 4.64
C ILE A 74 -3.49 -3.83 5.95
N THR A 75 -2.29 -3.47 6.36
CA THR A 75 -2.05 -2.72 7.61
C THR A 75 -1.35 -1.40 7.36
N GLY A 76 -0.64 -1.28 6.23
CA GLY A 76 0.01 -0.04 5.85
C GLY A 76 0.16 0.15 4.36
N ILE A 77 0.53 1.36 3.98
CA ILE A 77 0.89 1.75 2.62
C ILE A 77 2.31 2.31 2.68
N VAL A 78 3.21 1.82 1.83
CA VAL A 78 4.59 2.32 1.72
C VAL A 78 4.54 3.81 1.41
N SER A 79 5.17 4.64 2.25
CA SER A 79 5.10 6.09 2.10
C SER A 79 6.48 6.67 1.81
N TRP A 80 7.35 6.75 2.82
CA TRP A 80 8.66 7.39 2.72
C TRP A 80 9.67 6.77 3.69
N GLY A 81 10.94 7.12 3.52
CA GLY A 81 12.04 6.72 4.39
C GLY A 81 13.26 7.61 4.15
N GLU A 82 14.20 7.63 5.08
CA GLU A 82 15.47 8.34 4.93
C GLU A 82 16.53 7.43 4.28
N GLY A 83 16.61 7.47 2.94
CA GLY A 83 17.41 6.51 2.17
C GLY A 83 16.74 5.14 2.12
N CYS A 84 17.52 4.09 1.82
CA CYS A 84 17.04 2.70 1.92
C CYS A 84 18.01 1.87 2.76
N ALA A 85 17.48 1.19 3.78
CA ALA A 85 18.24 0.29 4.65
C ALA A 85 19.46 0.94 5.34
N ARG A 86 19.36 2.24 5.65
CA ARG A 86 20.39 2.96 6.41
C ARG A 86 20.31 2.57 7.89
N LYS A 87 21.47 2.41 8.53
CA LYS A 87 21.56 2.06 9.95
C LYS A 87 20.79 3.07 10.81
N GLY A 88 19.98 2.58 11.75
CA GLY A 88 19.18 3.43 12.63
C GLY A 88 18.02 4.15 11.95
N LYS A 89 17.69 3.82 10.70
CA LYS A 89 16.56 4.40 9.96
C LYS A 89 15.57 3.31 9.58
N TYR A 90 14.30 3.70 9.46
CA TYR A 90 13.20 2.78 9.17
C TYR A 90 12.32 3.32 8.06
N GLY A 91 11.64 2.42 7.34
CA GLY A 91 10.57 2.79 6.44
C GLY A 91 9.35 3.28 7.22
N VAL A 92 8.73 4.36 6.75
CA VAL A 92 7.52 4.95 7.31
C VAL A 92 6.33 4.65 6.42
N TYR A 93 5.27 4.15 7.05
CA TYR A 93 4.08 3.65 6.39
C TYR A 93 2.84 4.40 6.89
N THR A 94 1.89 4.67 6.00
CA THR A 94 0.56 5.13 6.40
C THR A 94 -0.13 4.03 7.20
N GLN A 95 -0.71 4.36 8.36
CA GLN A 95 -1.40 3.39 9.21
C GLN A 95 -2.85 3.19 8.77
N VAL A 96 -3.14 2.11 8.02
CA VAL A 96 -4.45 1.90 7.39
C VAL A 96 -5.60 1.86 8.39
N SER A 97 -5.37 1.38 9.62
CA SER A 97 -6.40 1.37 10.67
C SER A 97 -6.96 2.75 11.00
N LYS A 98 -6.21 3.84 10.76
CA LYS A 98 -6.66 5.22 10.96
C LYS A 98 -7.53 5.76 9.82
N TYR A 99 -7.65 5.04 8.72
CA TYR A 99 -8.33 5.47 7.50
C TYR A 99 -9.50 4.55 7.10
N ILE A 100 -9.83 3.54 7.90
CA ILE A 100 -10.88 2.55 7.57
C ILE A 100 -12.23 3.22 7.24
N ALA A 101 -12.68 4.19 8.03
CA ALA A 101 -13.93 4.90 7.76
C ALA A 101 -13.90 5.65 6.42
N TRP A 102 -12.79 6.34 6.12
CA TRP A 102 -12.61 7.03 4.84
C TRP A 102 -12.56 6.06 3.65
N ILE A 103 -11.92 4.90 3.82
CA ILE A 103 -11.88 3.84 2.80
C ILE A 103 -13.29 3.32 2.52
N HIS A 104 -14.08 3.03 3.56
CA HIS A 104 -15.45 2.55 3.39
C HIS A 104 -16.34 3.57 2.67
N ASP A 105 -16.31 4.83 3.11
CA ASP A 105 -17.05 5.92 2.46
C ASP A 105 -16.65 6.09 0.98
N GLY A 106 -15.35 5.98 0.68
CA GLY A 106 -14.85 6.02 -0.69
C GLY A 106 -15.38 4.86 -1.54
N ILE A 107 -15.35 3.63 -1.01
CA ILE A 107 -15.89 2.44 -1.68
C ILE A 107 -17.38 2.63 -1.96
N GLU A 108 -18.18 3.04 -0.97
CA GLU A 108 -19.62 3.23 -1.13
C GLU A 108 -19.95 4.24 -2.23
N LYS A 109 -19.29 5.40 -2.23
CA LYS A 109 -19.48 6.45 -3.24
C LYS A 109 -19.09 6.00 -4.65
N LEU A 110 -17.97 5.30 -4.78
CA LEU A 110 -17.50 4.82 -6.08
C LEU A 110 -18.41 3.73 -6.64
N MET A 111 -18.85 2.79 -5.81
CA MET A 111 -19.76 1.72 -6.21
C MET A 111 -21.17 2.24 -6.54
N ALA A 112 -21.66 3.26 -5.84
CA ALA A 112 -22.94 3.90 -6.15
C ALA A 112 -22.92 4.62 -7.51
N LYS A 113 -21.81 5.30 -7.84
CA LYS A 113 -21.62 5.98 -9.13
C LYS A 113 -21.56 5.01 -10.31
N GLU A 114 -20.99 3.83 -10.11
CA GLU A 114 -20.96 2.79 -11.15
C GLU A 114 -22.36 2.26 -11.48
N LYS A 115 -23.19 2.03 -10.46
CA LYS A 115 -24.59 1.58 -10.64
C LYS A 115 -25.46 2.63 -11.35
N SER A 116 -25.26 3.92 -11.05
CA SER A 116 -26.00 4.99 -11.73
C SER A 116 -25.56 5.19 -13.18
N GLY A 117 -24.26 5.02 -13.49
CA GLY A 117 -23.74 5.03 -14.86
C GLY A 117 -24.18 3.84 -15.71
N ALA A 118 -24.31 2.65 -15.13
CA ALA A 118 -24.81 1.46 -15.82
C ALA A 118 -26.31 1.56 -16.19
N ARG A 119 -27.12 2.23 -15.36
CA ARG A 119 -28.54 2.47 -15.65
C ARG A 119 -28.77 3.46 -16.80
N ALA A 120 -27.83 4.37 -17.05
CA ALA A 120 -27.91 5.37 -18.12
C ALA A 120 -27.63 4.83 -19.54
N LYS A 121 -27.12 3.60 -19.69
CA LYS A 121 -26.82 2.99 -21.01
C LYS A 121 -27.89 2.02 -21.54
N ARG A 122 -29.03 1.85 -20.87
CA ARG A 122 -30.17 1.05 -21.39
C ARG A 122 -31.31 1.96 -21.83
N HIS A 123 -31.12 2.74 -22.89
CA HIS A 123 -32.21 3.23 -23.76
C HIS A 123 -31.63 3.98 -24.98
N SER A 124 -31.33 3.25 -26.06
CA SER A 124 -31.52 3.69 -27.45
C SER A 124 -30.97 2.64 -28.43
N GLY A 125 -31.84 2.03 -29.24
CA GLY A 125 -31.45 1.56 -30.58
C GLY A 125 -31.57 0.06 -30.89
N ALA A 126 -32.56 -0.23 -31.74
CA ALA A 126 -32.66 -1.28 -32.76
C ALA A 126 -32.83 -2.76 -32.34
N GLY A 127 -33.93 -3.34 -32.80
CA GLY A 127 -34.29 -4.74 -32.64
C GLY A 127 -33.36 -5.70 -33.36
N ILE A 128 -33.26 -6.91 -32.81
CA ILE A 128 -32.60 -8.06 -33.42
C ILE A 128 -33.71 -9.06 -33.73
N GLU A 129 -33.98 -9.26 -35.02
CA GLU A 129 -34.78 -10.38 -35.51
C GLU A 129 -34.14 -11.70 -35.08
N ARG A 130 -34.97 -12.59 -34.53
CA ARG A 130 -34.60 -13.97 -34.21
C ARG A 130 -34.53 -14.76 -35.52
N LEU A 131 -33.38 -15.34 -35.83
CA LEU A 131 -33.31 -16.53 -36.69
C LEU A 131 -33.21 -17.76 -35.79
N ALA A 132 -34.22 -18.61 -35.84
CA ALA A 132 -34.19 -19.96 -35.33
C ALA A 132 -33.47 -20.88 -36.34
N LEU A 133 -32.68 -21.81 -35.83
CA LEU A 133 -32.48 -23.13 -36.44
C LEU A 133 -33.21 -24.14 -35.55
#